data_AF-A0A8X6VZ33-F1
#
_entry.id   AF-A0A8X6VZ33-F1
#
_cell.length_a   1.000
_cell.length_b   1.000
_cell.length_c   1.000
_cell.angle_alpha   90.00
_cell.angle_beta   90.00
_cell.angle_gamma   90.00
#
_symmetry.space_group_name_H-M   'P 1'
#
loop_
_entity.id
_entity.type
_entity.pdbx_description
1 polymer ?
#
loop_
_entity_poly.entity_id
_entity_poly.type
_entity_poly.pdbx_seq_one_letter_code
_entity_poly.pdbx_strand_id
1 'polypeptide(L)'
;MNIRPRDLISVFHPQAIPLEKKNCDLKPRLAILVGDQCYKWDAYLPILRFAKNTEKCDTTGQTTAFFRFYRELRTTHDVNHDLYAVIDNNSFVSEITPYLKEFLKITSIITERVEQKQDEKKKYADPRR
;
A
#
# COMPACT_ATOMS: atom_id res chain seq x y z
N MET A 1 2.47 26.71 -20.33
CA MET A 1 3.69 26.03 -19.85
C MET A 1 4.75 26.15 -20.94
N ASN A 2 5.83 26.91 -20.71
CA ASN A 2 6.94 27.00 -21.65
C ASN A 2 7.90 25.84 -21.39
N ILE A 3 7.95 24.86 -22.30
CA ILE A 3 8.92 23.77 -22.26
C ILE A 3 10.27 24.35 -22.74
N ARG A 4 11.31 24.26 -21.91
CA ARG A 4 12.64 24.74 -22.29
C ARG A 4 13.30 23.71 -23.21
N PRO A 5 14.03 24.12 -24.26
CA PRO A 5 14.62 23.20 -25.23
C PRO A 5 15.64 22.20 -24.65
N ARG A 6 16.14 22.42 -23.42
CA ARG A 6 17.01 21.47 -22.69
C ARG A 6 16.26 20.27 -22.09
N ASP A 7 14.94 20.33 -22.01
CA ASP A 7 14.10 19.25 -21.47
C ASP A 7 13.61 18.28 -22.58
N LEU A 8 14.02 18.53 -23.83
CA LEU A 8 13.71 17.68 -24.98
C LEU A 8 14.80 16.64 -25.18
N ILE A 9 14.37 15.42 -25.48
CA ILE A 9 15.24 14.26 -25.63
C ILE A 9 15.52 14.12 -27.13
N SER A 10 16.69 13.57 -27.48
CA SER A 10 17.03 13.40 -28.89
C SER A 10 15.97 12.56 -29.60
N VAL A 11 15.70 12.93 -30.85
CA VAL A 11 14.74 12.23 -31.70
C VAL A 11 15.22 10.79 -31.86
N PHE A 12 14.31 9.82 -31.67
CA PHE A 12 14.58 8.38 -31.70
C PHE A 12 15.47 7.83 -30.58
N HIS A 13 15.56 8.50 -29.43
CA HIS A 13 16.20 7.93 -28.23
C HIS A 13 15.21 7.71 -27.07
N PRO A 14 14.24 6.79 -27.23
CA PRO A 14 13.22 6.48 -26.23
C PRO A 14 13.81 6.04 -24.88
N GLN A 15 15.00 5.43 -24.88
CA GLN A 15 15.65 4.89 -23.69
C GLN A 15 16.01 5.97 -22.66
N ALA A 16 16.19 7.22 -23.10
CA ALA A 16 16.46 8.35 -22.21
C ALA A 16 15.20 8.87 -21.49
N ILE A 17 14.01 8.28 -21.73
CA ILE A 17 12.76 8.62 -21.06
C ILE A 17 12.47 7.61 -19.94
N PRO A 18 12.66 7.97 -18.65
CA PRO A 18 12.27 7.10 -17.54
C PRO A 18 10.77 6.76 -17.53
N LEU A 19 9.93 7.65 -18.09
CA LEU A 19 8.49 7.43 -18.25
C LEU A 19 8.17 6.28 -19.21
N GLU A 20 8.98 6.07 -20.25
CA GLU A 20 8.75 4.97 -21.19
C GLU A 20 8.95 3.62 -20.52
N LYS A 21 9.99 3.48 -19.69
CA LYS A 21 10.21 2.27 -18.91
C LYS A 21 9.01 1.96 -18.00
N LYS A 22 8.41 2.98 -17.38
CA LYS A 22 7.17 2.82 -16.60
C LYS A 22 5.99 2.41 -17.50
N ASN A 23 5.84 3.02 -18.66
CA ASN A 23 4.78 2.66 -19.60
C ASN A 23 4.90 1.23 -20.13
N CYS A 24 6.12 0.71 -20.29
CA CYS A 24 6.37 -0.68 -20.66
C CYS A 24 5.88 -1.69 -19.61
N ASP A 25 5.88 -1.34 -18.33
CA ASP A 25 5.32 -2.19 -17.27
C ASP A 25 3.80 -1.99 -17.09
N LEU A 26 3.30 -0.77 -17.30
CA LEU A 26 1.87 -0.46 -17.16
C LEU A 26 1.02 -1.05 -18.28
N LYS A 27 1.48 -1.00 -19.53
CA LYS A 27 0.69 -1.45 -20.70
C LYS A 27 0.32 -2.93 -20.62
N PRO A 28 1.23 -3.88 -20.32
CA PRO A 28 0.87 -5.29 -20.19
C PRO A 28 -0.12 -5.53 -19.05
N ARG A 29 0.09 -4.88 -17.89
CA ARG A 29 -0.82 -5.03 -16.73
C ARG A 29 -2.22 -4.49 -17.05
N LEU A 30 -2.30 -3.37 -17.78
CA LEU A 30 -3.58 -2.85 -18.25
C LEU A 30 -4.25 -3.81 -19.23
N ALA A 31 -3.50 -4.36 -20.19
CA ALA A 31 -4.03 -5.33 -21.15
C ALA A 31 -4.58 -6.58 -20.45
N ILE A 32 -3.88 -7.10 -19.44
CA ILE A 32 -4.34 -8.24 -18.62
C ILE A 32 -5.63 -7.87 -17.86
N LEU A 33 -5.66 -6.69 -17.23
CA LEU A 33 -6.80 -6.25 -16.44
C LEU A 33 -8.06 -6.00 -17.28
N VAL A 34 -7.88 -5.49 -18.50
CA VAL A 34 -8.97 -5.16 -19.42
C VAL A 34 -9.50 -6.39 -20.17
N GLY A 35 -8.63 -7.37 -20.45
CA GLY A 35 -8.99 -8.59 -21.18
C GLY A 35 -9.60 -8.25 -22.54
N ASP A 36 -10.77 -8.83 -22.84
CA ASP A 36 -11.46 -8.63 -24.12
C ASP A 36 -12.16 -7.27 -24.25
N GLN A 37 -12.27 -6.50 -23.16
CA GLN A 37 -12.99 -5.22 -23.13
C GLN A 37 -12.09 -4.01 -23.46
N CYS A 38 -11.23 -4.14 -24.47
CA CYS A 38 -10.21 -3.14 -24.84
C CYS A 38 -10.74 -1.71 -25.00
N TYR A 39 -12.01 -1.53 -25.37
CA TYR A 39 -12.65 -0.23 -25.55
C TYR A 39 -12.98 0.52 -24.25
N LYS A 40 -12.93 -0.14 -23.08
CA LYS A 40 -13.19 0.44 -21.75
C LYS A 40 -11.95 0.63 -20.89
N TRP A 41 -10.77 0.66 -21.49
CA TRP A 41 -9.48 0.72 -20.79
C TRP A 41 -9.35 1.90 -19.81
N ASP A 42 -10.03 3.01 -20.11
CA ASP A 42 -10.08 4.23 -19.30
C ASP A 42 -10.72 4.00 -17.92
N ALA A 43 -11.77 3.18 -17.85
CA ALA A 43 -12.42 2.81 -16.60
C ALA A 43 -11.51 2.01 -15.65
N TYR A 44 -10.52 1.30 -16.20
CA TYR A 44 -9.58 0.49 -15.43
C TYR A 44 -8.32 1.25 -15.00
N LEU A 45 -8.06 2.44 -15.57
CA LEU A 45 -6.89 3.26 -15.19
C LEU A 45 -6.85 3.62 -13.70
N PRO A 46 -7.94 4.03 -13.03
CA PRO A 46 -7.90 4.33 -11.60
C PRO A 46 -7.51 3.11 -10.76
N ILE A 47 -8.00 1.93 -11.13
CA ILE A 47 -7.71 0.66 -10.46
C ILE A 47 -6.24 0.31 -10.63
N LEU A 48 -5.72 0.38 -11.86
CA LEU A 48 -4.30 0.12 -12.14
C LEU A 48 -3.39 1.11 -11.40
N ARG A 49 -3.75 2.40 -11.41
CA ARG A 49 -3.02 3.44 -10.67
C ARG A 49 -3.00 3.16 -9.17
N PHE A 50 -4.13 2.76 -8.61
CA PHE A 50 -4.22 2.42 -7.20
C PHE A 50 -3.31 1.22 -6.88
N ALA A 51 -3.45 0.12 -7.61
CA ALA A 51 -2.64 -1.09 -7.44
C ALA A 51 -1.13 -0.81 -7.53
N LYS A 52 -0.72 0.01 -8.50
CA LYS A 52 0.68 0.41 -8.65
C LYS A 52 1.20 1.33 -7.57
N ASN A 53 0.34 2.17 -7.02
CA ASN A 53 0.73 3.02 -5.91
C ASN A 53 0.78 2.27 -4.58
N THR A 54 0.19 1.08 -4.48
CA THR A 54 0.21 0.20 -3.28
C THR A 54 1.21 -0.97 -3.40
N GLU A 55 1.80 -1.19 -4.58
CA GLU A 55 2.82 -2.23 -4.79
C GLU A 55 4.19 -1.77 -4.24
N LYS A 56 4.82 -2.61 -3.42
CA LYS A 56 6.19 -2.37 -2.94
C LYS A 56 7.18 -2.57 -4.08
N CYS A 57 8.14 -1.66 -4.19
CA CYS A 57 9.22 -1.81 -5.16
C CYS A 57 10.32 -2.71 -4.59
N ASP A 58 10.71 -3.78 -5.29
CA ASP A 58 11.76 -4.71 -4.82
C ASP A 58 13.09 -4.03 -4.50
N THR A 59 13.47 -3.02 -5.29
CA THR A 59 14.73 -2.30 -5.11
C THR A 59 14.74 -1.40 -3.88
N THR A 60 13.58 -0.86 -3.50
CA THR A 60 13.49 0.17 -2.44
C THR A 60 12.79 -0.35 -1.19
N GLY A 61 12.11 -1.50 -1.26
CA GLY A 61 11.29 -2.07 -0.18
C GLY A 61 10.05 -1.25 0.19
N GLN A 62 9.90 -0.07 -0.42
CA GLN A 62 8.87 0.92 -0.12
C GLN A 62 7.94 1.11 -1.30
N THR A 63 6.76 1.62 -0.99
CA THR A 63 5.67 1.80 -1.95
C THR A 63 5.73 3.20 -2.59
N THR A 64 5.24 3.33 -3.83
CA THR A 64 5.16 4.64 -4.49
C THR A 64 4.27 5.63 -3.72
N ALA A 65 3.21 5.15 -3.07
CA ALA A 65 2.38 5.95 -2.18
C ALA A 65 3.17 6.57 -1.03
N PHE A 66 4.01 5.78 -0.37
CA PHE A 66 4.86 6.25 0.71
C PHE A 66 5.75 7.40 0.27
N PHE A 67 6.43 7.30 -0.87
CA PHE A 67 7.25 8.42 -1.37
C PHE A 67 6.43 9.66 -1.73
N ARG A 68 5.19 9.50 -2.18
CA ARG A 68 4.37 10.63 -2.61
C ARG A 68 3.68 11.35 -1.46
N PHE A 69 3.23 10.59 -0.45
CA PHE A 69 2.38 11.09 0.63
C PHE A 69 3.02 10.97 2.01
N TYR A 70 4.21 10.39 2.11
CA TYR A 70 4.89 10.02 3.36
C TYR A 70 4.03 9.10 4.26
N ARG A 71 3.11 8.36 3.64
CA ARG A 71 2.21 7.41 4.28
C ARG A 71 1.75 6.36 3.27
N GLU A 72 1.39 5.19 3.78
CA GLU A 72 0.84 4.14 2.94
C GLU A 72 -0.65 4.39 2.61
N LEU A 73 -1.05 3.98 1.40
CA LEU A 73 -2.45 3.98 1.00
C LEU A 73 -3.16 2.77 1.62
N ARG A 74 -4.41 2.97 2.03
CA ARG A 74 -5.24 1.90 2.58
C ARG A 74 -5.78 1.01 1.47
N THR A 75 -5.55 -0.29 1.55
CA THR A 75 -6.25 -1.25 0.70
C THR A 75 -7.55 -1.72 1.35
N THR A 76 -8.47 -2.23 0.55
CA THR A 76 -9.70 -2.87 1.05
C THR A 76 -9.37 -4.10 1.90
N HIS A 77 -8.23 -4.76 1.63
CA HIS A 77 -7.77 -5.89 2.43
C HIS A 77 -7.36 -5.44 3.83
N ASP A 78 -6.55 -4.39 3.94
CA ASP A 78 -6.07 -3.86 5.23
C ASP A 78 -7.24 -3.42 6.11
N VAL A 79 -8.25 -2.74 5.53
CA VAL A 79 -9.43 -2.30 6.29
C VAL A 79 -10.24 -3.49 6.83
N ASN A 80 -10.30 -4.60 6.09
CA ASN A 80 -11.09 -5.75 6.48
C ASN A 80 -10.36 -6.71 7.44
N HIS A 81 -9.03 -6.75 7.39
CA HIS A 81 -8.23 -7.77 8.10
C HIS A 81 -7.33 -7.18 9.19
N ASP A 82 -6.87 -5.93 9.03
CA ASP A 82 -5.90 -5.30 9.94
C ASP A 82 -6.19 -3.81 10.13
N LEU A 83 -7.22 -3.53 10.92
CA LEU A 83 -7.55 -2.18 11.35
C LEU A 83 -6.41 -1.52 12.17
N TYR A 84 -5.58 -2.32 12.85
CA TYR A 84 -4.48 -1.82 13.68
C TYR A 84 -3.41 -1.16 12.81
N ALA A 85 -2.96 -1.84 11.75
CA ALA A 85 -2.02 -1.27 10.79
C ALA A 85 -2.58 -0.01 10.10
N VAL A 86 -3.89 0.03 9.82
CA VAL A 86 -4.53 1.20 9.21
C VAL A 86 -4.49 2.43 10.14
N ILE A 87 -4.65 2.21 11.45
CA ILE A 87 -4.60 3.27 12.48
C ILE A 87 -3.17 3.73 12.72
N ASP A 88 -2.21 2.81 12.77
CA ASP A 88 -0.80 3.14 13.02
C ASP A 88 -0.19 4.01 11.90
N ASN A 89 -0.58 3.74 10.64
CA ASN A 89 -0.15 4.50 9.46
C ASN A 89 -0.64 5.96 9.39
N ASN A 90 -1.29 6.51 10.44
CA ASN A 90 -1.69 7.92 10.57
C ASN A 90 -2.50 8.46 9.38
N SER A 91 -3.32 7.61 8.78
CA SER A 91 -4.05 7.94 7.55
C SER A 91 -5.39 8.66 7.84
N PHE A 92 -5.70 8.92 9.11
CA PHE A 92 -6.96 9.54 9.58
C PHE A 92 -6.86 11.06 9.73
N VAL A 93 -8.01 11.71 9.94
CA VAL A 93 -8.09 13.14 10.27
C VAL A 93 -7.35 13.38 11.59
N SER A 94 -6.63 14.49 11.69
CA SER A 94 -5.82 14.86 12.88
C SER A 94 -6.60 14.81 14.19
N GLU A 95 -7.90 15.10 14.16
CA GLU A 95 -8.78 15.14 15.33
C GLU A 95 -9.08 13.76 15.93
N ILE A 96 -9.26 12.74 15.09
CA ILE A 96 -9.65 11.39 15.53
C ILE A 96 -8.43 10.51 15.79
N THR A 97 -7.30 10.82 15.13
CA THR A 97 -6.04 10.09 15.23
C THR A 97 -5.54 9.87 16.68
N PRO A 98 -5.57 10.84 17.61
CA PRO A 98 -5.09 10.61 18.98
C PRO A 98 -5.91 9.56 19.74
N TYR A 99 -7.23 9.58 19.61
CA TYR A 99 -8.12 8.62 20.27
C TYR A 99 -7.92 7.20 19.76
N LEU A 100 -7.78 7.04 18.43
CA LEU A 100 -7.52 5.73 17.84
C LEU A 100 -6.17 5.18 18.29
N LYS A 101 -5.13 6.03 18.44
CA LYS A 101 -3.83 5.60 18.98
C LYS A 101 -3.91 5.17 20.44
N GLU A 102 -4.69 5.86 21.25
CA GLU A 102 -4.91 5.47 22.64
C GLU A 102 -5.64 4.13 22.71
N PHE A 103 -6.68 3.95 21.87
CA PHE A 103 -7.35 2.66 21.73
C PHE A 103 -6.37 1.55 21.37
N LEU A 104 -5.52 1.72 20.34
CA LEU A 104 -4.51 0.73 19.95
C LEU A 104 -3.64 0.30 21.14
N LYS A 105 -3.13 1.27 21.92
CA LYS A 105 -2.32 1.00 23.11
C LYS A 105 -3.06 0.20 24.17
N ILE A 106 -4.33 0.52 24.41
CA ILE A 106 -5.15 -0.22 25.38
C ILE A 106 -5.36 -1.66 24.90
N THR A 107 -5.73 -1.84 23.64
CA THR A 107 -5.92 -3.18 23.06
C THR A 107 -4.65 -4.01 23.09
N SER A 108 -3.46 -3.44 22.81
CA SER A 108 -2.20 -4.20 22.88
C SER A 108 -1.90 -4.71 24.29
N ILE A 109 -2.22 -3.91 25.32
CA ILE A 109 -2.08 -4.33 26.73
C ILE A 109 -3.09 -5.45 27.05
N ILE A 110 -4.32 -5.35 26.54
CA ILE A 110 -5.34 -6.37 26.75
C ILE A 110 -4.93 -7.69 26.09
N THR A 111 -4.48 -7.66 24.84
CA THR A 111 -4.05 -8.88 24.12
C THR A 111 -2.89 -9.55 24.83
N GLU A 112 -1.88 -8.79 25.27
CA GLU A 112 -0.75 -9.33 26.03
C GLU A 112 -1.20 -10.03 27.32
N ARG A 113 -2.11 -9.41 28.09
CA ARG A 113 -2.64 -10.02 29.32
C ARG A 113 -3.46 -11.28 29.03
N VAL A 114 -4.24 -11.28 27.95
CA VAL A 114 -5.03 -12.45 27.53
C VAL A 114 -4.09 -13.60 27.15
N GLU A 115 -3.04 -13.33 26.39
CA GLU A 115 -2.01 -14.31 26.01
C GLU A 115 -1.31 -14.89 27.23
N GLN A 116 -0.85 -14.05 28.17
CA GLN A 116 -0.25 -14.50 29.43
C GLN A 116 -1.17 -15.43 30.21
N LYS A 117 -2.47 -15.09 30.32
CA LYS A 117 -3.45 -15.92 31.02
C LYS A 117 -3.76 -17.21 30.27
N GLN A 118 -3.74 -17.21 28.94
CA GLN A 118 -3.89 -18.42 28.13
C GLN A 118 -2.69 -19.35 28.30
N ASP A 119 -1.48 -18.82 28.33
CA ASP A 119 -0.26 -19.58 28.56
C ASP A 119 -0.21 -20.20 29.97
N GLU A 120 -0.62 -19.44 31.00
CA GLU A 120 -0.79 -19.97 32.36
C GLU A 120 -1.76 -21.16 32.39
N LYS A 121 -2.93 -21.02 31.75
CA LYS A 121 -3.92 -22.11 31.66
C LYS A 121 -3.39 -23.31 30.88
N LYS A 122 -2.67 -23.07 29.79
CA LYS A 122 -2.06 -24.13 28.96
C LYS A 122 -1.01 -24.92 29.76
N LYS A 123 -0.17 -24.25 30.55
CA LYS A 123 0.80 -24.90 31.44
C LYS A 123 0.13 -25.84 32.46
N TYR A 124 -1.03 -25.47 32.97
CA TYR A 124 -1.77 -26.31 33.92
C TYR A 124 -2.56 -27.44 33.25
N ALA A 125 -3.12 -27.18 32.05
CA ALA A 125 -3.94 -28.12 31.31
C ALA A 125 -3.15 -29.23 30.59
N ASP A 126 -1.84 -29.04 30.38
CA ASP A 126 -0.96 -30.00 29.70
C ASP A 126 -0.04 -30.70 30.72
N PRO A 127 -0.51 -31.74 31.43
CA PRO A 127 0.27 -32.41 32.49
C PRO A 127 1.41 -33.28 31.95
N ARG A 128 1.62 -33.33 30.61
CA ARG A 128 2.69 -34.10 29.97
C ARG A 128 3.52 -33.20 29.06
N ARG A 129 4.51 -32.53 29.65
CA ARG A 129 5.68 -32.04 28.93
C ARG A 129 6.94 -32.49 29.65
#